data_AF-A0A925R7F5-F1
#
_entry.id   AF-A0A925R7F5-F1
#
_cell.length_a   1.000
_cell.length_b   1.000
_cell.length_c   1.000
_cell.angle_alpha   90.00
_cell.angle_beta   90.00
_cell.angle_gamma   90.00
#
_symmetry.space_group_name_H-M   'P 1'
#
loop_
_entity.id
_entity.type
_entity.pdbx_description
1 polymer ?
#
loop_
_entity_poly.entity_id
_entity_poly.type
_entity_poly.pdbx_seq_one_letter_code
_entity_poly.pdbx_strand_id
1 'polypeptide(L)'
;MWISHSDSEVNVFHPICERALNIALRKSGMDTTYCVLHHQYTGVLEMDYVVQNIVTGKYLCVVEVKRTPADVHSARYQFQAMSYVQMNAGESERPFYILTNLEYAFAFRYDATRPRVFQQMLKPGLNSIGDFGIDSEADFVEKLSDYFKNLLDDFRDNRYEYLVTLEQFAQHMDRIKKNQKQWKSSLAVLLYEYIRGAFTFIKRNELRDVRLFHNDISRICDEAARINFKEIFTYQSTHYEPRVTVDNAMLVNLFDFGNQNITGDSVAGILHEIVSAGHEHEGEVPTDLELARVVAELAHYISGDLGNNELVCDPAAGSGN
;
A
#
# COMPACT_ATOMS: atom_id res chain seq x y z
N MET A 1 -23.81 -10.46 2.94
CA MET A 1 -22.90 -9.32 3.13
C MET A 1 -23.70 -8.23 3.82
N TRP A 2 -23.26 -7.81 5.00
CA TRP A 2 -23.97 -6.82 5.85
C TRP A 2 -23.48 -5.38 5.61
N ILE A 3 -22.43 -5.25 4.80
CA ILE A 3 -21.82 -4.01 4.32
C ILE A 3 -21.34 -4.25 2.89
N SER A 4 -21.36 -3.23 2.04
CA SER A 4 -20.85 -3.25 0.67
C SER A 4 -19.78 -2.18 0.46
N HIS A 5 -18.84 -2.42 -0.46
CA HIS A 5 -17.81 -1.45 -0.83
C HIS A 5 -18.35 -0.18 -1.50
N SER A 6 -19.60 -0.19 -1.97
CA SER A 6 -20.29 1.00 -2.50
C SER A 6 -21.04 1.80 -1.44
N ASP A 7 -21.14 1.30 -0.20
CA ASP A 7 -21.80 2.01 0.89
C ASP A 7 -21.06 3.30 1.26
N SER A 8 -21.78 4.24 1.88
CA SER A 8 -21.21 5.51 2.34
C SER A 8 -20.12 5.28 3.39
N GLU A 9 -18.92 5.80 3.11
CA GLU A 9 -17.76 5.73 4.02
C GLU A 9 -18.12 6.32 5.40
N VAL A 10 -18.67 7.54 5.42
CA VAL A 10 -19.02 8.26 6.65
C VAL A 10 -20.22 7.66 7.38
N ASN A 11 -21.21 7.12 6.67
CA ASN A 11 -22.43 6.64 7.33
C ASN A 11 -22.39 5.16 7.71
N VAL A 12 -21.48 4.38 7.12
CA VAL A 12 -21.42 2.92 7.32
C VAL A 12 -20.06 2.48 7.87
N PHE A 13 -18.96 2.82 7.20
CA PHE A 13 -17.61 2.37 7.60
C PHE A 13 -17.14 3.05 8.89
N HIS A 14 -17.35 4.36 8.99
CA HIS A 14 -16.94 5.19 10.14
C HIS A 14 -17.55 4.68 11.46
N PRO A 15 -18.88 4.49 11.61
CA PRO A 15 -19.46 3.93 12.82
C PRO A 15 -18.89 2.58 13.26
N ILE A 16 -18.54 1.71 12.30
CA ILE A 16 -17.93 0.40 12.59
C ILE A 16 -16.50 0.59 13.13
N CYS A 17 -15.71 1.46 12.49
CA CYS A 17 -14.36 1.79 12.91
C CYS A 17 -14.35 2.40 14.33
N GLU A 18 -15.19 3.40 14.58
CA GLU A 18 -15.32 4.07 15.87
C GLU A 18 -15.70 3.07 16.98
N ARG A 19 -16.67 2.19 16.71
CA ARG A 19 -17.09 1.15 17.66
C ARG A 19 -15.92 0.23 18.00
N ALA A 20 -15.17 -0.24 16.99
CA ALA A 20 -14.04 -1.12 17.19
C ALA A 20 -12.87 -0.45 17.94
N LEU A 21 -12.55 0.81 17.62
CA LEU A 21 -11.53 1.59 18.34
C LEU A 21 -11.91 1.80 19.81
N ASN A 22 -13.17 2.12 20.11
CA ASN A 22 -13.63 2.27 21.48
C ASN A 22 -13.59 0.95 22.27
N ILE A 23 -13.94 -0.18 21.63
CA ILE A 23 -13.79 -1.51 22.24
C ILE A 23 -12.31 -1.81 22.51
N ALA A 24 -11.43 -1.50 21.55
CA ALA A 24 -9.99 -1.70 21.66
C ALA A 24 -9.39 -0.91 22.85
N LEU A 25 -9.79 0.35 23.05
CA LEU A 25 -9.36 1.15 24.19
C LEU A 25 -9.78 0.52 25.52
N ARG A 26 -11.03 0.06 25.64
CA ARG A 26 -11.52 -0.64 26.84
C ARG A 26 -10.78 -1.95 27.09
N LYS A 27 -10.57 -2.76 26.05
CA LYS A 27 -9.81 -4.02 26.13
C LYS A 27 -8.35 -3.81 26.56
N SER A 28 -7.77 -2.67 26.21
CA SER A 28 -6.41 -2.29 26.60
C SER A 28 -6.33 -1.59 27.96
N GLY A 29 -7.47 -1.32 28.61
CA GLY A 29 -7.55 -0.51 29.83
C GLY A 29 -7.13 0.95 29.65
N MET A 30 -7.21 1.46 28.41
CA MET A 30 -6.73 2.78 28.01
C MET A 30 -7.85 3.82 27.86
N ASP A 31 -9.12 3.43 28.00
CA ASP A 31 -10.32 4.25 27.80
C ASP A 31 -10.47 5.41 28.81
N THR A 32 -9.69 5.40 29.89
CA THR A 32 -9.59 6.52 30.85
C THR A 32 -8.45 7.48 30.56
N THR A 33 -7.52 7.10 29.68
CA THR A 33 -6.35 7.91 29.30
C THR A 33 -6.48 8.47 27.89
N TYR A 34 -7.12 7.72 27.00
CA TYR A 34 -7.33 8.08 25.60
C TYR A 34 -8.81 8.03 25.24
N CYS A 35 -9.20 8.87 24.28
CA CYS A 35 -10.51 8.84 23.64
C CYS A 35 -10.36 8.78 22.12
N VAL A 36 -11.41 8.31 21.44
CA VAL A 36 -11.52 8.36 19.98
C VAL A 36 -12.29 9.62 19.62
N LEU A 37 -11.74 10.44 18.74
CA LEU A 37 -12.42 11.61 18.20
C LEU A 37 -12.64 11.44 16.70
N HIS A 38 -13.87 11.69 16.26
CA HIS A 38 -14.28 11.65 14.86
C HIS A 38 -14.15 13.05 14.24
N HIS A 39 -13.64 13.15 13.02
CA HIS A 39 -13.53 14.39 12.22
C HIS A 39 -12.80 15.53 12.95
N GLN A 40 -11.51 15.31 13.22
CA GLN A 40 -10.65 16.34 13.82
C GLN A 40 -9.87 17.10 12.76
N TYR A 41 -9.81 18.42 12.89
CA TYR A 41 -9.11 19.28 11.95
C TYR A 41 -7.64 19.45 12.35
N THR A 42 -6.75 19.31 11.37
CA THR A 42 -5.36 19.74 11.45
C THR A 42 -5.05 20.73 10.33
N GLY A 43 -4.94 22.01 10.69
CA GLY A 43 -4.92 23.10 9.72
C GLY A 43 -6.21 23.12 8.89
N VAL A 44 -6.09 22.78 7.60
CA VAL A 44 -7.22 22.72 6.63
C VAL A 44 -7.69 21.29 6.34
N LEU A 45 -7.01 20.29 6.90
CA LEU A 45 -7.28 18.89 6.66
C LEU A 45 -8.18 18.32 7.76
N GLU A 46 -9.16 17.52 7.39
CA GLU A 46 -10.02 16.78 8.31
C GLU A 46 -9.56 15.33 8.36
N MET A 47 -9.22 14.84 9.55
CA MET A 47 -8.84 13.45 9.79
C MET A 47 -10.09 12.65 10.17
N ASP A 48 -10.26 11.46 9.61
CA ASP A 48 -11.40 10.60 9.93
C ASP A 48 -11.46 10.33 11.44
N TYR A 49 -10.38 9.76 11.99
CA TYR A 49 -10.27 9.52 13.42
C TYR A 49 -8.89 9.85 13.98
N VAL A 50 -8.88 10.29 15.24
CA VAL A 50 -7.66 10.35 16.06
C VAL A 50 -7.90 9.67 17.40
N VAL A 51 -6.86 9.00 17.90
CA VAL A 51 -6.80 8.54 19.29
C VAL A 51 -6.05 9.59 20.08
N GLN A 52 -6.75 10.34 20.93
CA GLN A 52 -6.23 11.48 21.65
C GLN A 52 -6.08 11.18 23.14
N ASN A 53 -4.96 11.60 23.73
CA ASN A 53 -4.76 11.61 25.17
C ASN A 53 -5.65 12.68 25.81
N ILE A 54 -6.51 12.26 26.75
CA ILE A 54 -7.54 13.11 27.37
C ILE A 54 -6.91 14.28 28.16
N VAL A 55 -5.75 14.06 28.78
CA VAL A 55 -5.11 15.07 29.65
C VAL A 55 -4.28 16.05 28.85
N THR A 56 -3.49 15.55 27.90
CA THR A 56 -2.53 16.39 27.16
C THR A 56 -3.11 16.98 25.88
N GLY A 57 -4.24 16.45 25.39
CA GLY A 57 -4.79 16.78 24.07
C GLY A 57 -3.97 16.24 22.90
N LYS A 58 -2.89 15.48 23.16
CA LYS A 58 -1.99 15.01 22.10
C LYS A 58 -2.47 13.73 21.44
N TYR A 59 -2.14 13.57 20.16
CA TYR A 59 -2.53 12.39 19.38
C TYR A 59 -1.55 11.24 19.52
N LEU A 60 -2.04 10.07 19.92
CA LEU A 60 -1.32 8.80 19.90
C LEU A 60 -1.14 8.28 18.47
N CYS A 61 -2.23 8.33 17.69
CA CYS A 61 -2.21 7.99 16.28
C CYS A 61 -3.41 8.61 15.53
N VAL A 62 -3.26 8.72 14.21
CA VAL A 62 -4.33 9.04 13.25
C VAL A 62 -4.83 7.75 12.59
N VAL A 63 -6.11 7.63 12.32
CA VAL A 63 -6.71 6.51 11.58
C VAL A 63 -7.53 7.07 10.43
N GLU A 64 -7.12 6.74 9.21
CA GLU A 64 -7.82 7.07 7.97
C GLU A 64 -8.57 5.84 7.46
N VAL A 65 -9.84 6.03 7.10
CA VAL A 65 -10.74 4.98 6.64
C VAL A 65 -10.97 5.13 5.14
N LYS A 66 -11.06 4.00 4.43
CA LYS A 66 -11.43 3.95 3.01
C LYS A 66 -12.45 2.83 2.79
N ARG A 67 -13.06 2.79 1.60
CA ARG A 67 -14.11 1.80 1.27
C ARG A 67 -13.56 0.48 0.76
N THR A 68 -12.55 0.52 -0.11
CA THR A 68 -12.10 -0.67 -0.84
C THR A 68 -10.69 -1.13 -0.42
N PRO A 69 -10.35 -2.41 -0.60
CA PRO A 69 -8.97 -2.87 -0.40
C PRO A 69 -7.98 -2.14 -1.32
N ALA A 70 -8.38 -1.82 -2.55
CA ALA A 70 -7.55 -1.07 -3.50
C ALA A 70 -7.17 0.32 -2.96
N ASP A 71 -8.08 0.98 -2.25
CA ASP A 71 -7.79 2.29 -1.64
C ASP A 71 -6.74 2.18 -0.53
N VAL A 72 -6.75 1.10 0.26
CA VAL A 72 -5.72 0.86 1.29
C VAL A 72 -4.32 0.69 0.67
N HIS A 73 -4.28 0.15 -0.53
CA HIS A 73 -3.04 -0.04 -1.29
C HIS A 73 -2.55 1.21 -2.05
N SER A 74 -3.43 2.19 -2.26
CA SER A 74 -3.10 3.42 -2.99
C SER A 74 -2.01 4.23 -2.29
N ALA A 75 -0.90 4.47 -2.98
CA ALA A 75 0.17 5.35 -2.50
C ALA A 75 -0.34 6.76 -2.16
N ARG A 76 -1.36 7.25 -2.88
CA ARG A 76 -1.98 8.56 -2.61
C ARG A 76 -2.68 8.60 -1.26
N TYR A 77 -3.54 7.63 -0.96
CA TYR A 77 -4.24 7.63 0.32
C TYR A 77 -3.29 7.37 1.48
N GLN A 78 -2.25 6.58 1.28
CA GLN A 78 -1.20 6.44 2.28
C GLN A 78 -0.40 7.75 2.47
N PHE A 79 -0.16 8.53 1.41
CA PHE A 79 0.45 9.87 1.50
C PHE A 79 -0.48 10.89 2.17
N GLN A 80 -1.78 10.84 1.90
CA GLN A 80 -2.79 11.66 2.58
C GLN A 80 -2.76 11.39 4.08
N ALA A 81 -2.82 10.11 4.48
CA ALA A 81 -2.73 9.70 5.88
C ALA A 81 -1.42 10.18 6.56
N MET A 82 -0.29 10.08 5.84
CA MET A 82 1.00 10.60 6.30
C MET A 82 0.98 12.13 6.48
N SER A 83 0.31 12.86 5.57
CA SER A 83 0.27 14.33 5.58
C SER A 83 -0.40 14.88 6.83
N TYR A 84 -1.41 14.20 7.39
CA TYR A 84 -2.00 14.59 8.67
C TYR A 84 -0.97 14.56 9.80
N VAL A 85 -0.17 13.49 9.90
CA VAL A 85 0.85 13.36 10.94
C VAL A 85 1.99 14.38 10.74
N GLN A 86 2.34 14.68 9.49
CA GLN A 86 3.28 15.75 9.17
C GLN A 86 2.79 17.13 9.65
N MET A 87 1.51 17.42 9.44
CA MET A 87 0.89 18.67 9.88
C MET A 87 0.68 18.73 11.39
N ASN A 88 0.48 17.59 12.06
CA ASN A 88 0.36 17.46 13.52
C ASN A 88 1.69 17.58 14.28
N ALA A 89 2.74 18.15 13.67
CA ALA A 89 4.03 18.34 14.32
C ALA A 89 3.90 19.15 15.62
N GLY A 90 4.15 18.49 16.77
CA GLY A 90 4.01 19.08 18.10
C GLY A 90 2.71 18.69 18.84
N GLU A 91 1.65 18.41 18.07
CA GLU A 91 0.33 17.95 18.55
C GLU A 91 0.29 16.43 18.75
N SER A 92 1.10 15.67 18.00
CA SER A 92 1.25 14.23 18.23
C SER A 92 2.19 13.93 19.41
N GLU A 93 1.79 13.02 20.29
CA GLU A 93 2.71 12.41 21.25
C GLU A 93 3.59 11.36 20.56
N ARG A 94 3.02 10.67 19.56
CA ARG A 94 3.71 9.70 18.72
C ARG A 94 3.28 9.87 17.25
N PRO A 95 4.20 9.72 16.28
CA PRO A 95 3.90 9.98 14.88
C PRO A 95 3.34 8.74 14.16
N PHE A 96 2.39 8.02 14.78
CA PHE A 96 1.79 6.82 14.18
C PHE A 96 0.53 7.14 13.38
N TYR A 97 0.31 6.38 12.32
CA TYR A 97 -0.94 6.43 11.57
C TYR A 97 -1.33 5.08 10.98
N ILE A 98 -2.63 4.90 10.75
CA ILE A 98 -3.24 3.69 10.20
C ILE A 98 -4.06 4.08 8.98
N LEU A 99 -3.98 3.30 7.90
CA LEU A 99 -4.90 3.35 6.77
C LEU A 99 -5.64 2.01 6.69
N THR A 100 -6.97 2.05 6.64
CA THR A 100 -7.78 0.83 6.71
C THR A 100 -9.06 0.93 5.88
N ASN A 101 -9.50 -0.19 5.29
CA ASN A 101 -10.88 -0.36 4.82
C ASN A 101 -11.67 -1.32 5.70
N LEU A 102 -11.20 -1.51 6.94
CA LEU A 102 -11.67 -2.43 7.96
C LEU A 102 -11.32 -3.90 7.66
N GLU A 103 -11.41 -4.37 6.41
CA GLU A 103 -10.99 -5.73 6.01
C GLU A 103 -9.47 -5.85 5.99
N TYR A 104 -8.81 -4.80 5.51
CA TYR A 104 -7.36 -4.71 5.43
C TYR A 104 -6.86 -3.41 6.04
N ALA A 105 -5.65 -3.46 6.59
CA ALA A 105 -5.01 -2.28 7.13
C ALA A 105 -3.48 -2.32 7.01
N PHE A 106 -2.90 -1.14 6.87
CA PHE A 106 -1.49 -0.87 7.09
C PHE A 106 -1.30 0.01 8.33
N ALA A 107 -0.24 -0.26 9.07
CA ALA A 107 0.25 0.62 10.14
C ALA A 107 1.56 1.29 9.69
N PHE A 108 1.73 2.55 10.06
CA PHE A 108 2.87 3.37 9.67
C PHE A 108 3.38 4.21 10.83
N ARG A 109 4.63 4.66 10.70
CA ARG A 109 5.22 5.66 11.60
C ARG A 109 5.99 6.71 10.82
N TYR A 110 5.52 7.95 10.90
CA TYR A 110 6.18 9.08 10.27
C TYR A 110 7.56 9.34 10.84
N ASP A 111 8.51 9.51 9.93
CA ASP A 111 9.91 9.82 10.19
C ASP A 111 10.42 10.71 9.05
N ALA A 112 10.80 11.94 9.38
CA ALA A 112 11.29 12.91 8.41
C ALA A 112 12.55 12.45 7.65
N THR A 113 13.32 11.50 8.20
CA THR A 113 14.49 10.90 7.53
C THR A 113 14.11 9.83 6.52
N ARG A 114 12.84 9.40 6.51
CA ARG A 114 12.24 8.38 5.62
C ARG A 114 11.09 9.01 4.85
N PRO A 115 11.34 9.96 3.94
CA PRO A 115 10.30 10.82 3.38
C PRO A 115 9.24 10.07 2.57
N ARG A 116 9.52 8.85 2.11
CA ARG A 116 8.60 8.05 1.30
C ARG A 116 7.74 7.15 2.18
N VAL A 117 6.46 7.09 1.86
CA VAL A 117 5.44 6.33 2.60
C VAL A 117 5.82 4.86 2.82
N PHE A 118 6.29 4.16 1.79
CA PHE A 118 6.66 2.75 1.90
C PHE A 118 7.84 2.51 2.88
N GLN A 119 8.68 3.53 3.13
CA GLN A 119 9.78 3.44 4.10
C GLN A 119 9.29 3.58 5.55
N GLN A 120 8.06 4.06 5.73
CA GLN A 120 7.42 4.31 7.02
C GLN A 120 6.44 3.19 7.42
N MET A 121 6.18 2.24 6.53
CA MET A 121 5.31 1.09 6.78
C MET A 121 5.91 0.20 7.87
N LEU A 122 5.08 -0.29 8.78
CA LEU A 122 5.48 -1.15 9.90
C LEU A 122 5.20 -2.62 9.57
N LYS A 123 5.97 -3.52 10.20
CA LYS A 123 5.63 -4.95 10.22
C LYS A 123 4.26 -5.19 10.87
N PRO A 124 3.50 -6.19 10.38
CA PRO A 124 3.83 -7.15 9.32
C PRO A 124 3.55 -6.67 7.88
N GLY A 125 3.23 -5.40 7.64
CA GLY A 125 2.76 -4.90 6.35
C GLY A 125 1.23 -4.94 6.26
N LEU A 126 0.68 -5.44 5.16
CA LEU A 126 -0.77 -5.57 4.98
C LEU A 126 -1.31 -6.62 5.94
N ASN A 127 -2.21 -6.20 6.82
CA ASN A 127 -2.94 -7.12 7.68
C ASN A 127 -4.30 -7.41 7.07
N SER A 128 -4.63 -8.69 6.91
CA SER A 128 -6.00 -9.13 6.64
C SER A 128 -6.70 -9.39 7.98
N ILE A 129 -7.72 -8.58 8.26
CA ILE A 129 -8.44 -8.54 9.54
C ILE A 129 -9.68 -9.43 9.48
N GLY A 130 -10.45 -9.34 8.39
CA GLY A 130 -11.70 -10.08 8.19
C GLY A 130 -12.22 -9.91 6.77
N ASP A 131 -13.37 -10.52 6.49
CA ASP A 131 -14.03 -10.49 5.18
C ASP A 131 -15.53 -10.21 5.35
N PHE A 132 -16.03 -9.14 4.72
CA PHE A 132 -17.43 -8.71 4.87
C PHE A 132 -18.46 -9.71 4.31
N GLY A 133 -18.04 -10.60 3.42
CA GLY A 133 -18.84 -11.66 2.83
C GLY A 133 -18.91 -12.93 3.69
N ILE A 134 -17.89 -13.18 4.52
CA ILE A 134 -17.75 -14.40 5.32
C ILE A 134 -18.14 -14.15 6.78
N ASP A 135 -17.68 -13.05 7.37
CA ASP A 135 -17.83 -12.78 8.79
C ASP A 135 -19.19 -12.14 9.11
N SER A 136 -19.77 -12.51 10.26
CA SER A 136 -20.88 -11.73 10.83
C SER A 136 -20.39 -10.36 11.31
N GLU A 137 -21.28 -9.37 11.41
CA GLU A 137 -20.91 -8.04 11.91
C GLU A 137 -20.25 -8.11 13.30
N ALA A 138 -20.78 -8.94 14.20
CA ALA A 138 -20.25 -9.08 15.55
C ALA A 138 -18.85 -9.70 15.55
N ASP A 139 -18.64 -10.79 14.81
CA ASP A 139 -17.34 -11.46 14.71
C ASP A 139 -16.29 -10.54 14.06
N PHE A 140 -16.70 -9.81 13.02
CA PHE A 140 -15.84 -8.86 12.32
C PHE A 140 -15.39 -7.72 13.23
N VAL A 141 -16.33 -7.09 13.96
CA VAL A 141 -16.03 -6.01 14.91
C VAL A 141 -15.10 -6.51 16.01
N GLU A 142 -15.27 -7.75 16.49
CA GLU A 142 -14.39 -8.33 17.50
C GLU A 142 -12.96 -8.49 16.98
N LYS A 143 -12.78 -9.06 15.77
CA LYS A 143 -11.46 -9.17 15.11
C LYS A 143 -10.81 -7.80 14.89
N LEU A 144 -11.59 -6.83 14.41
CA LEU A 144 -11.11 -5.46 14.18
C LEU A 144 -10.71 -4.78 15.49
N SER A 145 -11.47 -5.00 16.56
CA SER A 145 -11.16 -4.47 17.89
C SER A 145 -9.88 -5.08 18.46
N ASP A 146 -9.65 -6.38 18.26
CA ASP A 146 -8.42 -7.05 18.70
C ASP A 146 -7.19 -6.57 17.90
N TYR A 147 -7.36 -6.34 16.59
CA TYR A 147 -6.34 -5.74 15.75
C TYR A 147 -5.95 -4.35 16.26
N PHE A 148 -6.94 -3.45 16.45
CA PHE A 148 -6.68 -2.11 16.97
C PHE A 148 -6.09 -2.14 18.37
N LYS A 149 -6.57 -3.03 19.26
CA LYS A 149 -6.04 -3.18 20.61
C LYS A 149 -4.53 -3.41 20.59
N ASN A 150 -4.08 -4.39 19.80
CA ASN A 150 -2.66 -4.74 19.72
C ASN A 150 -1.81 -3.59 19.17
N LEU A 151 -2.29 -2.91 18.13
CA LEU A 151 -1.59 -1.73 17.59
C LEU A 151 -1.50 -0.59 18.59
N LEU A 152 -2.59 -0.24 19.26
CA LEU A 152 -2.62 0.87 20.21
C LEU A 152 -1.72 0.59 21.43
N ASP A 153 -1.68 -0.66 21.90
CA ASP A 153 -0.73 -1.10 22.94
C ASP A 153 0.73 -0.91 22.49
N ASP A 154 1.05 -1.29 21.25
CA ASP A 154 2.39 -1.12 20.68
C ASP A 154 2.76 0.34 20.44
N PHE A 155 1.82 1.16 19.95
CA PHE A 155 2.04 2.60 19.74
C PHE A 155 2.28 3.34 21.05
N ARG A 156 1.49 3.05 22.08
CA ARG A 156 1.66 3.63 23.44
C ARG A 156 3.07 3.37 23.94
N ASP A 157 3.50 2.12 23.84
CA ASP A 157 4.80 1.66 24.33
C ASP A 157 5.94 1.92 23.34
N ASN A 158 5.63 2.56 22.20
CA ASN A 158 6.54 2.87 21.10
C ASN A 158 7.33 1.64 20.63
N ARG A 159 6.66 0.49 20.59
CA ARG A 159 7.15 -0.77 20.01
C ARG A 159 6.75 -0.83 18.55
N TYR A 160 7.74 -0.91 17.67
CA TYR A 160 7.51 -1.05 16.24
C TYR A 160 8.78 -1.58 15.56
N GLU A 161 8.58 -2.19 14.40
CA GLU A 161 9.64 -2.49 13.47
C GLU A 161 9.21 -2.01 12.09
N TYR A 162 10.05 -1.24 11.40
CA TYR A 162 9.78 -0.88 10.02
C TYR A 162 9.77 -2.15 9.16
N LEU A 163 8.82 -2.22 8.22
CA LEU A 163 8.85 -3.21 7.17
C LEU A 163 10.16 -3.07 6.41
N VAL A 164 10.74 -4.20 6.01
CA VAL A 164 12.00 -4.18 5.25
C VAL A 164 11.81 -3.30 4.02
N THR A 165 12.54 -2.19 4.00
CA THR A 165 12.27 -1.11 3.06
C THR A 165 12.75 -1.48 1.66
N LEU A 166 11.99 -1.09 0.64
CA LEU A 166 12.39 -1.08 -0.77
C LEU A 166 13.52 -0.07 -1.08
N GLU A 167 14.22 0.43 -0.06
CA GLU A 167 15.30 1.41 -0.21
C GLU A 167 16.47 0.84 -1.01
N GLN A 168 16.91 -0.39 -0.69
CA GLN A 168 17.98 -1.05 -1.45
C GLN A 168 17.57 -1.24 -2.91
N PHE A 169 16.31 -1.61 -3.15
CA PHE A 169 15.73 -1.71 -4.49
C PHE A 169 15.78 -0.36 -5.21
N ALA A 170 15.25 0.70 -4.58
CA ALA A 170 15.20 2.04 -5.15
C ALA A 170 16.61 2.58 -5.48
N GLN A 171 17.56 2.44 -4.55
CA GLN A 171 18.95 2.86 -4.74
C GLN A 171 19.64 2.07 -5.87
N HIS A 172 19.42 0.75 -5.95
CA HIS A 172 19.99 -0.08 -7.01
C HIS A 172 19.45 0.32 -8.38
N MET A 173 18.13 0.51 -8.47
CA MET A 173 17.48 0.95 -9.70
C MET A 173 17.99 2.33 -10.10
N ASP A 174 17.93 3.34 -9.22
CA ASP A 174 18.40 4.70 -9.52
C ASP A 174 19.84 4.74 -10.04
N ARG A 175 20.75 3.96 -9.43
CA ARG A 175 22.15 3.84 -9.88
C ARG A 175 22.29 3.37 -11.32
N ILE A 176 21.42 2.49 -11.79
CA ILE A 176 21.49 1.88 -13.13
C ILE A 176 20.53 2.52 -14.14
N LYS A 177 19.79 3.58 -13.77
CA LYS A 177 18.73 4.19 -14.61
C LYS A 177 19.16 4.66 -15.99
N LYS A 178 20.44 5.00 -16.15
CA LYS A 178 21.02 5.41 -17.44
C LYS A 178 21.42 4.24 -18.34
N ASN A 179 21.49 3.02 -17.82
CA ASN A 179 21.82 1.81 -18.57
C ASN A 179 20.55 0.99 -18.84
N GLN A 180 19.93 1.19 -20.00
CA GLN A 180 18.66 0.56 -20.36
C GLN A 180 18.67 -0.97 -20.27
N LYS A 181 19.74 -1.64 -20.76
CA LYS A 181 19.83 -3.10 -20.71
C LYS A 181 19.91 -3.61 -19.28
N GLN A 182 20.78 -3.01 -18.48
CA GLN A 182 20.97 -3.39 -17.09
C GLN A 182 19.72 -3.08 -16.25
N TRP A 183 19.07 -1.96 -16.50
CA TRP A 183 17.80 -1.57 -15.88
C TRP A 183 16.71 -2.60 -16.19
N LYS A 184 16.46 -2.89 -17.47
CA LYS A 184 15.42 -3.85 -17.89
C LYS A 184 15.68 -5.27 -17.38
N SER A 185 16.94 -5.69 -17.38
CA SER A 185 17.35 -7.01 -16.86
C SER A 185 17.24 -7.10 -15.35
N SER A 186 17.60 -6.03 -14.62
CA SER A 186 17.41 -5.98 -13.16
C SER A 186 15.93 -5.99 -12.81
N LEU A 187 15.09 -5.25 -13.55
CA LEU A 187 13.63 -5.29 -13.39
C LEU A 187 13.07 -6.70 -13.54
N ALA A 188 13.48 -7.45 -14.56
CA ALA A 188 13.01 -8.82 -14.74
C ALA A 188 13.31 -9.69 -13.52
N VAL A 189 14.52 -9.63 -12.97
CA VAL A 189 14.91 -10.41 -11.77
C VAL A 189 14.14 -9.95 -10.53
N LEU A 190 14.09 -8.64 -10.30
CA LEU A 190 13.53 -8.03 -9.09
C LEU A 190 12.00 -8.15 -9.03
N LEU A 191 11.32 -7.82 -10.14
CA LEU A 191 9.87 -7.93 -10.23
C LEU A 191 9.40 -9.38 -10.21
N TYR A 192 10.21 -10.32 -10.72
CA TYR A 192 9.91 -11.74 -10.60
C TYR A 192 9.78 -12.17 -9.13
N GLU A 193 10.73 -11.79 -8.27
CA GLU A 193 10.68 -12.12 -6.84
C GLU A 193 9.53 -11.41 -6.12
N TYR A 194 9.27 -10.16 -6.48
CA TYR A 194 8.11 -9.43 -5.98
C TYR A 194 6.79 -10.12 -6.31
N ILE A 195 6.57 -10.44 -7.59
CA ILE A 195 5.37 -11.15 -8.08
C ILE A 195 5.25 -12.52 -7.41
N ARG A 196 6.36 -13.24 -7.25
CA ARG A 196 6.39 -14.52 -6.52
C ARG A 196 5.94 -14.37 -5.08
N GLY A 197 6.36 -13.31 -4.40
CA GLY A 197 5.90 -12.95 -3.05
C GLY A 197 4.39 -12.71 -3.00
N ALA A 198 3.90 -11.83 -3.86
CA ALA A 198 2.47 -11.50 -3.97
C ALA A 198 1.61 -12.73 -4.27
N PHE A 199 2.09 -13.62 -5.14
CA PHE A 199 1.42 -14.88 -5.48
C PHE A 199 1.36 -15.83 -4.28
N THR A 200 2.44 -15.90 -3.50
CA THR A 200 2.50 -16.74 -2.31
C THR A 200 1.44 -16.31 -1.28
N PHE A 201 1.24 -15.01 -1.08
CA PHE A 201 0.20 -14.48 -0.19
C PHE A 201 -1.20 -14.99 -0.58
N ILE A 202 -1.53 -14.94 -1.87
CA ILE A 202 -2.81 -15.44 -2.41
C ILE A 202 -2.81 -16.96 -2.67
N LYS A 203 -1.86 -17.71 -2.07
CA LYS A 203 -1.73 -19.18 -2.13
C LYS A 203 -1.48 -19.74 -3.54
N ARG A 204 -0.91 -18.94 -4.44
CA ARG A 204 -0.38 -19.37 -5.74
C ARG A 204 1.11 -19.65 -5.64
N ASN A 205 1.53 -20.90 -5.85
CA ASN A 205 2.91 -21.35 -5.64
C ASN A 205 3.58 -21.90 -6.92
N GLU A 206 3.19 -21.39 -8.08
CA GLU A 206 3.66 -21.88 -9.39
C GLU A 206 5.05 -21.38 -9.78
N LEU A 207 5.51 -20.25 -9.23
CA LEU A 207 6.82 -19.65 -9.47
C LEU A 207 7.90 -20.20 -8.54
N ARG A 208 9.04 -20.56 -9.12
CA ARG A 208 10.21 -21.02 -8.35
C ARG A 208 11.07 -19.85 -7.90
N ASP A 209 11.92 -20.07 -6.90
CA ASP A 209 12.92 -19.09 -6.48
C ASP A 209 13.86 -18.69 -7.64
N VAL A 210 14.04 -17.38 -7.87
CA VAL A 210 14.81 -16.85 -9.00
C VAL A 210 16.27 -17.30 -8.99
N ARG A 211 16.81 -17.62 -7.81
CA ARG A 211 18.21 -18.04 -7.64
C ARG A 211 18.50 -19.38 -8.32
N LEU A 212 17.47 -20.20 -8.55
CA LEU A 212 17.58 -21.46 -9.28
C LEU A 212 17.92 -21.28 -10.77
N PHE A 213 17.70 -20.09 -11.32
CA PHE A 213 18.06 -19.77 -12.71
C PHE A 213 19.50 -19.27 -12.87
N HIS A 214 20.28 -19.20 -11.79
CA HIS A 214 21.70 -18.84 -11.82
C HIS A 214 21.99 -17.53 -12.57
N ASN A 215 21.14 -16.51 -12.36
CA ASN A 215 21.22 -15.19 -13.00
C ASN A 215 21.04 -15.21 -14.53
N ASP A 216 20.53 -16.29 -15.13
CA ASP A 216 20.24 -16.37 -16.56
C ASP A 216 18.90 -15.68 -16.87
N ILE A 217 18.98 -14.49 -17.48
CA ILE A 217 17.80 -13.65 -17.72
C ILE A 217 16.83 -14.30 -18.69
N SER A 218 17.32 -15.03 -19.70
CA SER A 218 16.43 -15.72 -20.65
C SER A 218 15.56 -16.75 -19.94
N ARG A 219 16.15 -17.55 -19.03
CA ARG A 219 15.40 -18.57 -18.28
C ARG A 219 14.38 -17.95 -17.33
N ILE A 220 14.74 -16.86 -16.68
CA ILE A 220 13.83 -16.12 -15.78
C ILE A 220 12.64 -15.59 -16.57
N CYS A 221 12.90 -14.94 -17.71
CA CYS A 221 11.89 -14.46 -18.63
C CYS A 221 10.97 -15.59 -19.14
N ASP A 222 11.54 -16.73 -19.54
CA ASP A 222 10.79 -17.89 -20.04
C ASP A 222 9.87 -18.51 -18.97
N GLU A 223 10.29 -18.52 -17.71
CA GLU A 223 9.44 -18.99 -16.61
C GLU A 223 8.33 -17.98 -16.31
N ALA A 224 8.67 -16.70 -16.20
CA ALA A 224 7.75 -15.63 -15.86
C ALA A 224 6.68 -15.38 -16.95
N ALA A 225 7.04 -15.55 -18.22
CA ALA A 225 6.14 -15.39 -19.37
C ALA A 225 4.96 -16.38 -19.36
N ARG A 226 5.02 -17.45 -18.55
CA ARG A 226 3.91 -18.40 -18.36
C ARG A 226 2.73 -17.80 -17.60
N ILE A 227 2.94 -16.70 -16.88
CA ILE A 227 1.94 -16.08 -16.01
C ILE A 227 1.32 -14.87 -16.71
N ASN A 228 2.11 -13.81 -16.93
CA ASN A 228 1.73 -12.60 -17.67
C ASN A 228 2.95 -11.65 -17.83
N PHE A 229 2.72 -10.34 -17.96
CA PHE A 229 3.72 -9.25 -17.97
C PHE A 229 4.71 -9.34 -19.13
N LYS A 230 4.19 -9.60 -20.34
CA LYS A 230 4.99 -9.81 -21.56
C LYS A 230 5.98 -8.66 -21.84
N GLU A 231 5.62 -7.42 -21.54
CA GLU A 231 6.51 -6.26 -21.73
C GLU A 231 7.78 -6.32 -20.85
N ILE A 232 7.68 -6.99 -19.70
CA ILE A 232 8.78 -7.19 -18.74
C ILE A 232 9.53 -8.51 -19.00
N PHE A 233 8.83 -9.55 -19.46
CA PHE A 233 9.39 -10.91 -19.54
C PHE A 233 9.59 -11.44 -20.97
N THR A 234 9.39 -10.63 -22.01
CA THR A 234 9.79 -11.02 -23.37
C THR A 234 11.27 -10.72 -23.57
N TYR A 235 12.11 -11.74 -23.47
CA TYR A 235 13.56 -11.60 -23.61
C TYR A 235 13.97 -11.29 -25.06
N GLN A 236 14.84 -10.31 -25.21
CA GLN A 236 15.50 -9.96 -26.47
C GLN A 236 16.94 -9.53 -26.18
N SER A 237 17.94 -10.16 -26.80
CA SER A 237 19.36 -9.87 -26.55
C SER A 237 19.77 -8.41 -26.83
N THR A 238 18.99 -7.70 -27.64
CA THR A 238 19.13 -6.26 -27.91
C THR A 238 18.69 -5.37 -26.76
N HIS A 239 17.82 -5.85 -25.87
CA HIS A 239 17.22 -5.08 -24.78
C HIS A 239 17.59 -5.57 -23.37
N TYR A 240 18.20 -6.75 -23.27
CA TYR A 240 18.60 -7.36 -22.00
C TYR A 240 20.09 -7.70 -21.99
N GLU A 241 20.67 -7.68 -20.79
CA GLU A 241 21.91 -8.36 -20.48
C GLU A 241 21.63 -9.86 -20.33
N PRO A 242 22.54 -10.74 -20.76
CA PRO A 242 22.33 -12.18 -20.60
C PRO A 242 22.37 -12.61 -19.13
N ARG A 243 23.08 -11.85 -18.28
CA ARG A 243 23.19 -12.08 -16.84
C ARG A 243 23.25 -10.78 -16.06
N VAL A 244 22.60 -10.75 -14.91
CA VAL A 244 22.72 -9.67 -13.92
C VAL A 244 22.91 -10.26 -12.53
N THR A 245 23.79 -9.66 -11.74
CA THR A 245 23.95 -10.00 -10.33
C THR A 245 23.19 -9.00 -9.48
N VAL A 246 22.27 -9.51 -8.68
CA VAL A 246 21.52 -8.77 -7.66
C VAL A 246 21.92 -9.35 -6.29
N ASP A 247 21.98 -8.49 -5.28
CA ASP A 247 22.27 -8.94 -3.93
C ASP A 247 21.17 -9.87 -3.39
N ASN A 248 21.56 -10.95 -2.72
CA ASN A 248 20.62 -11.94 -2.19
C ASN A 248 19.68 -11.35 -1.15
N ALA A 249 20.15 -10.40 -0.34
CA ALA A 249 19.30 -9.73 0.63
C ALA A 249 18.18 -8.97 -0.07
N MET A 250 18.47 -8.29 -1.17
CA MET A 250 17.46 -7.56 -1.97
C MET A 250 16.40 -8.50 -2.56
N LEU A 251 16.78 -9.69 -3.01
CA LEU A 251 15.83 -10.69 -3.53
C LEU A 251 14.88 -11.18 -2.44
N VAL A 252 15.41 -11.52 -1.27
CA VAL A 252 14.60 -11.94 -0.11
C VAL A 252 13.68 -10.81 0.33
N ASN A 253 14.20 -9.59 0.41
CA ASN A 253 13.44 -8.41 0.80
C ASN A 253 12.28 -8.11 -0.17
N LEU A 254 12.48 -8.25 -1.49
CA LEU A 254 11.39 -8.08 -2.46
C LEU A 254 10.35 -9.18 -2.39
N PHE A 255 10.77 -10.43 -2.18
CA PHE A 255 9.84 -11.52 -1.97
C PHE A 255 8.98 -11.30 -0.72
N ASP A 256 9.61 -10.96 0.41
CA ASP A 256 8.93 -10.70 1.67
C ASP A 256 8.00 -9.49 1.53
N PHE A 257 8.46 -8.41 0.87
CA PHE A 257 7.64 -7.23 0.62
C PHE A 257 6.43 -7.54 -0.28
N GLY A 258 6.60 -8.30 -1.36
CA GLY A 258 5.48 -8.74 -2.21
C GLY A 258 4.49 -9.63 -1.45
N ASN A 259 5.00 -10.49 -0.55
CA ASN A 259 4.15 -11.30 0.32
C ASN A 259 3.42 -10.48 1.39
N GLN A 260 3.88 -9.28 1.70
CA GLN A 260 3.30 -8.38 2.70
C GLN A 260 2.54 -7.19 2.07
N ASN A 261 2.68 -6.97 0.77
CA ASN A 261 2.03 -5.94 -0.02
C ASN A 261 1.84 -6.47 -1.44
N ILE A 262 0.62 -6.92 -1.74
CA ILE A 262 0.30 -7.72 -2.93
C ILE A 262 0.18 -6.84 -4.18
N THR A 263 0.08 -5.52 -4.03
CA THR A 263 -0.27 -4.61 -5.14
C THR A 263 0.93 -4.13 -5.92
N GLY A 264 0.83 -4.04 -7.24
CA GLY A 264 1.92 -3.50 -8.07
C GLY A 264 2.31 -2.05 -7.73
N ASP A 265 1.38 -1.29 -7.15
CA ASP A 265 1.44 0.16 -7.00
C ASP A 265 2.66 0.67 -6.23
N SER A 266 3.07 -0.04 -5.17
CA SER A 266 4.24 0.40 -4.38
C SER A 266 5.54 0.30 -5.18
N VAL A 267 5.73 -0.80 -5.91
CA VAL A 267 6.92 -0.99 -6.74
C VAL A 267 6.83 -0.14 -8.01
N ALA A 268 5.66 -0.06 -8.64
CA ALA A 268 5.40 0.79 -9.79
C ALA A 268 5.61 2.28 -9.46
N GLY A 269 5.14 2.73 -8.29
CA GLY A 269 5.33 4.08 -7.77
C GLY A 269 6.79 4.42 -7.55
N ILE A 270 7.57 3.53 -6.93
CA ILE A 270 9.03 3.74 -6.77
C ILE A 270 9.73 3.85 -8.13
N LEU A 271 9.39 2.97 -9.07
CA LEU A 271 9.97 3.00 -10.41
C LEU A 271 9.57 4.27 -11.16
N HIS A 272 8.31 4.67 -11.05
CA HIS A 272 7.81 5.91 -11.62
C HIS A 272 8.58 7.10 -11.05
N GLU A 273 8.69 7.24 -9.72
CA GLU A 273 9.47 8.30 -9.06
C GLU A 273 10.93 8.37 -9.55
N ILE A 274 11.59 7.23 -9.75
CA ILE A 274 12.99 7.20 -10.23
C ILE A 274 13.09 7.72 -11.66
N VAL A 275 12.10 7.40 -12.50
CA VAL A 275 12.09 7.72 -13.93
C VAL A 275 11.55 9.13 -14.19
N SER A 276 10.58 9.61 -13.39
CA SER A 276 9.95 10.92 -13.50
C SER A 276 10.64 12.00 -12.66
N ALA A 277 11.71 11.68 -11.93
CA ALA A 277 12.47 12.65 -11.16
C ALA A 277 12.88 13.87 -11.99
N GLY A 278 12.40 15.06 -11.61
CA GLY A 278 12.59 16.34 -12.32
C GLY A 278 11.48 16.69 -13.34
N HIS A 279 10.47 15.83 -13.50
CA HIS A 279 9.35 15.96 -14.44
C HIS A 279 7.98 15.75 -13.75
N GLU A 280 7.91 15.90 -12.43
CA GLU A 280 6.76 15.53 -11.60
C GLU A 280 5.51 16.40 -11.85
N HIS A 281 5.67 17.56 -12.48
CA HIS A 281 4.62 18.55 -12.73
C HIS A 281 4.10 18.56 -14.18
N GLU A 282 4.46 17.58 -15.00
CA GLU A 282 4.06 17.54 -16.40
C GLU A 282 2.62 17.03 -16.64
N GLY A 283 1.94 16.51 -15.60
CA GLY A 283 0.52 16.13 -15.63
C GLY A 283 -0.43 17.25 -15.18
N GLU A 284 -1.64 17.27 -15.73
CA GLU A 284 -2.67 18.30 -15.43
C GLU A 284 -3.20 18.22 -13.99
N VAL A 285 -3.32 17.00 -13.46
CA VAL A 285 -3.79 16.74 -12.09
C VAL A 285 -2.92 15.66 -11.44
N PRO A 286 -2.69 15.73 -10.12
CA PRO A 286 -2.16 14.60 -9.37
C PRO A 286 -3.09 13.39 -9.53
N THR A 287 -2.55 12.17 -9.42
CA THR A 287 -3.32 10.92 -9.46
C THR A 287 -4.57 11.03 -8.58
N ASP A 288 -5.77 10.71 -9.10
CA ASP A 288 -7.00 10.76 -8.32
C ASP A 288 -7.94 9.59 -8.61
N LEU A 289 -7.97 8.60 -7.71
CA LEU A 289 -8.76 7.38 -7.87
C LEU A 289 -10.27 7.60 -7.71
N GLU A 290 -10.71 8.57 -6.91
CA GLU A 290 -12.14 8.90 -6.83
C GLU A 290 -12.59 9.61 -8.11
N LEU A 291 -11.77 10.54 -8.62
CA LEU A 291 -12.01 11.12 -9.94
C LEU A 291 -12.04 10.02 -11.01
N ALA A 292 -11.08 9.09 -10.99
CA ALA A 292 -11.03 7.99 -11.95
C ALA A 292 -12.29 7.12 -11.89
N ARG A 293 -12.83 6.82 -10.70
CA ARG A 293 -14.11 6.10 -10.53
C ARG A 293 -15.28 6.88 -11.12
N VAL A 294 -15.39 8.17 -10.80
CA VAL A 294 -16.45 9.03 -11.35
C VAL A 294 -16.35 9.12 -12.88
N VAL A 295 -15.14 9.27 -13.41
CA VAL A 295 -14.89 9.31 -14.85
C VAL A 295 -15.22 7.96 -15.50
N ALA A 296 -14.91 6.83 -14.86
CA ALA A 296 -15.25 5.50 -15.35
C ALA A 296 -16.77 5.30 -15.42
N GLU A 297 -17.52 5.71 -14.39
CA GLU A 297 -18.99 5.67 -14.39
C GLU A 297 -19.60 6.59 -15.46
N LEU A 298 -19.05 7.79 -15.65
CA LEU A 298 -19.48 8.70 -16.71
C LEU A 298 -19.17 8.15 -18.10
N ALA A 299 -17.98 7.57 -18.29
CA ALA A 299 -17.57 6.95 -19.55
C ALA A 299 -18.47 5.76 -19.88
N HIS A 300 -18.83 4.94 -18.89
CA HIS A 300 -19.77 3.84 -19.04
C HIS A 300 -21.20 4.33 -19.34
N TYR A 301 -21.67 5.38 -18.66
CA TYR A 301 -22.98 5.99 -18.94
C TYR A 301 -23.09 6.47 -20.40
N ILE A 302 -22.02 7.02 -20.96
CA ILE A 302 -21.98 7.52 -22.33
C ILE A 302 -21.80 6.38 -23.35
N SER A 303 -20.91 5.43 -23.07
CA SER A 303 -20.47 4.41 -24.04
C SER A 303 -21.29 3.12 -23.97
N GLY A 304 -21.99 2.88 -22.85
CA GLY A 304 -22.66 1.62 -22.55
C GLY A 304 -21.67 0.51 -22.15
N ASP A 305 -22.15 -0.73 -22.19
CA ASP A 305 -21.31 -1.92 -22.00
C ASP A 305 -20.33 -2.09 -23.17
N LEU A 306 -19.05 -2.29 -22.84
CA LEU A 306 -18.03 -2.55 -23.85
C LEU A 306 -18.16 -3.99 -24.39
N GLY A 307 -18.11 -4.12 -25.71
CA GLY A 307 -18.00 -5.41 -26.38
C GLY A 307 -16.60 -6.03 -26.23
N ASN A 308 -16.49 -7.34 -26.46
CA ASN A 308 -15.22 -8.10 -26.31
C ASN A 308 -14.04 -7.60 -27.16
N ASN A 309 -14.28 -6.78 -28.17
CA ASN A 309 -13.26 -6.23 -29.07
C ASN A 309 -12.97 -4.74 -28.85
N GLU A 310 -13.61 -4.13 -27.86
CA GLU A 310 -13.42 -2.72 -27.53
C GLU A 310 -12.37 -2.57 -26.42
N LEU A 311 -11.67 -1.44 -26.43
CA LEU A 311 -10.51 -1.21 -25.58
C LEU A 311 -10.68 0.10 -24.81
N VAL A 312 -10.34 0.07 -23.52
CA VAL A 312 -10.07 1.28 -22.75
C VAL A 312 -8.61 1.64 -22.95
N CYS A 313 -8.33 2.89 -23.33
CA CYS A 313 -6.99 3.36 -23.61
C CYS A 313 -6.73 4.65 -22.85
N ASP A 314 -5.64 4.66 -22.08
CA ASP A 314 -4.99 5.88 -21.63
C ASP A 314 -3.73 6.09 -22.48
N PRO A 315 -3.72 7.06 -23.42
CA PRO A 315 -2.58 7.32 -24.29
C PRO A 315 -1.39 7.94 -23.54
N ALA A 316 -1.58 8.38 -22.30
CA ALA A 316 -0.59 9.04 -21.45
C ALA A 316 -0.58 8.43 -20.03
N ALA A 317 -0.65 7.10 -19.95
CA ALA A 317 -0.88 6.36 -18.71
C ALA A 317 0.05 6.70 -17.53
N GLY A 318 1.26 7.23 -17.77
CA GLY A 318 2.15 7.67 -16.69
C GLY A 318 2.45 6.57 -15.67
N SER A 319 1.89 6.68 -14.46
CA SER A 319 1.98 5.66 -13.40
C SER A 319 1.04 4.45 -13.60
N GLY A 320 0.01 4.59 -14.44
CA GLY A 320 -1.00 3.57 -14.73
C GLY A 320 -2.14 3.48 -13.70
N ASN A 321 -2.32 4.53 -12.88
CA ASN A 321 -3.40 4.63 -11.87
C ASN A 321 -4.68 5.20 -12.47
#